data_AF-A0A4R0YGJ4-F1
#
_entry.id   AF-A0A4R0YGJ4-F1
#
_cell.length_a   1.000
_cell.length_b   1.000
_cell.length_c   1.000
_cell.angle_alpha   90.00
_cell.angle_beta   90.00
_cell.angle_gamma   90.00
#
_symmetry.space_group_name_H-M   'P 1'
#
loop_
_entity.id
_entity.type
_entity.pdbx_description
1 polymer ?
#
loop_
_entity_poly.entity_id
_entity_poly.type
_entity_poly.pdbx_seq_one_letter_code
_entity_poly.pdbx_strand_id
1 'polypeptide(L)'
;MLEAPDAADLLATARDSLLQKLLPALPAHLHYEARMAANAIAIASRAIPADPAPLAARLAELAEDAAGFAARIRAGEFAPGAPRHAEAAALLRDMARLRCSVSAPRALR
;
A
#
# COMPACT_ATOMS: atom_id res chain seq x y z
N MET A 1 -19.07 5.67 12.64
CA MET A 1 -18.74 4.28 12.27
C MET A 1 -20.06 3.59 11.99
N LEU A 2 -20.30 3.11 10.76
CA LEU A 2 -21.65 2.71 10.30
C LEU A 2 -22.09 1.28 10.73
N GLU A 3 -21.28 0.60 11.56
CA GLU A 3 -21.45 -0.74 12.18
C GLU A 3 -20.43 -1.80 11.71
N ALA A 4 -20.23 -2.82 12.54
CA ALA A 4 -19.40 -3.99 12.27
C ALA A 4 -20.25 -5.14 11.72
N PRO A 5 -19.71 -6.04 10.88
CA PRO A 5 -18.34 -6.05 10.37
C PRO A 5 -18.09 -4.90 9.38
N ASP A 6 -16.90 -4.30 9.45
CA ASP A 6 -16.50 -3.25 8.52
C ASP A 6 -16.07 -3.83 7.15
N ALA A 7 -15.75 -2.95 6.19
CA ALA A 7 -15.33 -3.39 4.86
C ALA A 7 -14.06 -4.27 4.88
N ALA A 8 -13.13 -4.04 5.82
CA ALA A 8 -11.92 -4.84 5.93
C ALA A 8 -12.23 -6.23 6.49
N ASP A 9 -13.12 -6.32 7.49
CA ASP A 9 -13.62 -7.57 8.06
C ASP A 9 -14.35 -8.44 7.02
N LEU A 10 -15.18 -7.80 6.19
CA LEU A 10 -15.91 -8.48 5.11
C LEU A 10 -14.94 -9.06 4.06
N LEU A 11 -13.92 -8.29 3.66
CA LEU A 11 -12.90 -8.77 2.72
C LEU A 11 -12.05 -9.90 3.33
N ALA A 12 -11.70 -9.80 4.62
CA ALA A 12 -10.99 -10.87 5.31
C ALA A 12 -11.82 -12.17 5.32
N THR A 13 -13.10 -12.07 5.68
CA THR A 13 -14.04 -13.19 5.67
C THR A 13 -14.19 -13.82 4.28
N ALA A 14 -14.33 -13.00 3.24
CA ALA A 14 -14.43 -13.47 1.86
C ALA A 14 -13.18 -14.22 1.42
N ARG A 15 -12.00 -13.70 1.74
CA ARG A 15 -10.71 -14.35 1.44
C ARG A 15 -10.58 -15.70 2.14
N ASP A 16 -10.94 -15.76 3.42
CA ASP A 16 -10.81 -16.99 4.20
C ASP A 16 -11.81 -18.05 3.73
N SER A 17 -13.04 -17.66 3.41
CA SER A 17 -14.01 -18.55 2.78
C SER A 17 -13.50 -19.09 1.44
N LEU A 18 -12.92 -18.23 0.59
CA LEU A 18 -12.34 -18.62 -0.69
C LEU A 18 -11.20 -19.62 -0.52
N LEU A 19 -10.25 -19.36 0.38
CA LEU A 19 -9.07 -20.22 0.54
C LEU A 19 -9.35 -21.51 1.30
N GLN A 20 -10.19 -21.48 2.32
CA GLN A 20 -10.40 -22.62 3.23
C GLN A 20 -11.56 -23.51 2.81
N LYS A 21 -12.59 -22.95 2.18
CA LYS A 21 -13.81 -23.70 1.83
C LYS A 21 -13.91 -23.94 0.33
N LEU A 22 -13.77 -22.87 -0.47
CA LEU A 22 -14.03 -22.97 -1.91
C LEU A 22 -12.85 -23.59 -2.65
N LEU A 23 -11.61 -23.15 -2.41
CA LEU A 23 -10.42 -23.62 -3.12
C LEU A 23 -10.26 -25.15 -3.09
N PRO A 24 -10.43 -25.86 -1.95
CA PRO A 24 -10.34 -27.32 -1.93
C PRO A 24 -11.46 -28.03 -2.73
N ALA A 25 -12.63 -27.38 -2.88
CA ALA A 25 -13.77 -27.92 -3.62
C ALA A 25 -13.73 -27.59 -5.13
N LEU A 26 -12.87 -26.65 -5.54
CA LEU A 26 -12.73 -26.27 -6.95
C LEU A 26 -11.93 -27.33 -7.75
N PRO A 27 -12.26 -27.54 -9.03
CA PRO A 27 -11.40 -28.26 -9.96
C PRO A 27 -9.96 -27.73 -9.96
N ALA A 28 -8.98 -28.62 -10.06
CA ALA A 28 -7.55 -28.27 -9.94
C ALA A 28 -7.09 -27.15 -10.89
N HIS A 29 -7.65 -27.09 -12.11
CA HIS A 29 -7.29 -26.07 -13.10
C HIS A 29 -7.74 -24.66 -12.74
N LEU A 30 -8.60 -24.48 -11.74
CA LEU A 30 -9.05 -23.15 -11.24
C LEU A 30 -8.30 -22.70 -9.98
N HIS A 31 -7.39 -23.54 -9.48
CA HIS A 31 -6.72 -23.27 -8.21
C HIS A 31 -5.78 -22.06 -8.29
N TYR A 32 -5.21 -21.78 -9.45
CA TYR A 32 -4.35 -20.62 -9.65
C TYR A 32 -5.17 -19.32 -9.58
N GLU A 33 -6.28 -19.26 -10.30
CA GLU A 33 -7.19 -18.13 -10.37
C GLU A 33 -7.79 -17.83 -8.99
N ALA A 34 -8.20 -18.86 -8.25
CA ALA A 34 -8.71 -18.72 -6.89
C ALA A 34 -7.64 -18.15 -5.93
N ARG A 35 -6.38 -18.59 -6.03
CA ARG A 35 -5.28 -18.01 -5.23
C ARG A 35 -4.97 -16.57 -5.64
N MET A 36 -5.04 -16.25 -6.92
CA MET A 36 -4.85 -14.90 -7.45
C MET A 36 -5.95 -13.95 -6.93
N ALA A 37 -7.22 -14.37 -6.98
CA ALA A 37 -8.33 -13.63 -6.41
C ALA A 37 -8.17 -13.42 -4.89
N ALA A 38 -7.77 -14.46 -4.15
CA ALA A 38 -7.50 -14.34 -2.72
C ALA A 38 -6.37 -13.35 -2.40
N ASN A 39 -5.35 -13.26 -3.27
CA ASN A 39 -4.28 -12.27 -3.14
C ASN A 39 -4.80 -10.84 -3.39
N ALA A 40 -5.63 -10.64 -4.43
CA ALA A 40 -6.25 -9.35 -4.72
C ALA A 40 -7.14 -8.86 -3.56
N ILE A 41 -7.95 -9.75 -2.97
CA ILE A 41 -8.75 -9.44 -1.78
C ILE A 41 -7.86 -9.03 -0.61
N ALA A 42 -6.73 -9.71 -0.41
CA ALA A 42 -5.78 -9.37 0.66
C ALA A 42 -5.18 -7.96 0.46
N ILE A 43 -4.86 -7.58 -0.78
CA ILE A 43 -4.36 -6.24 -1.12
C ILE A 43 -5.44 -5.20 -0.83
N ALA A 44 -6.67 -5.43 -1.30
CA ALA A 44 -7.79 -4.52 -1.07
C ALA A 44 -8.08 -4.32 0.43
N SER A 45 -8.07 -5.40 1.21
CA SER A 45 -8.25 -5.34 2.67
C SER A 45 -7.19 -4.45 3.35
N ARG A 46 -5.92 -4.54 2.93
CA ARG A 46 -4.84 -3.67 3.47
C ARG A 46 -4.90 -2.23 2.98
N ALA A 47 -5.51 -1.99 1.82
CA ALA A 47 -5.65 -0.64 1.27
C ALA A 47 -6.67 0.21 2.05
N ILE A 48 -7.68 -0.42 2.68
CA ILE A 48 -8.72 0.28 3.44
C ILE A 48 -8.16 1.13 4.59
N PRO A 49 -7.33 0.59 5.50
CA PRO A 49 -6.75 1.39 6.58
C PRO A 49 -5.54 2.21 6.14
N ALA A 50 -5.08 2.11 4.89
CA ALA A 50 -3.91 2.82 4.40
C ALA A 50 -4.29 4.27 4.07
N ASP A 51 -3.89 5.21 4.93
CA ASP A 51 -4.13 6.63 4.73
C ASP A 51 -2.90 7.34 4.10
N PRO A 52 -2.98 7.77 2.83
CA PRO A 52 -1.91 8.54 2.20
C PRO A 52 -1.93 10.04 2.57
N ALA A 53 -2.99 10.56 3.20
CA ALA A 53 -3.19 11.99 3.40
C ALA A 53 -2.06 12.67 4.22
N PRO A 54 -1.54 12.08 5.32
CA PRO A 54 -0.44 12.68 6.07
C PRO A 54 0.84 12.80 5.23
N LEU A 55 1.10 11.84 4.34
CA LEU A 55 2.27 11.88 3.46
C LEU A 55 2.05 12.86 2.31
N ALA A 56 0.82 12.98 1.80
CA ALA A 56 0.48 13.99 0.79
C ALA A 56 0.62 15.42 1.33
N ALA A 57 0.25 15.67 2.59
CA ALA A 57 0.48 16.97 3.24
C ALA A 57 1.97 17.29 3.37
N ARG A 58 2.79 16.34 3.83
CA ARG A 58 4.26 16.50 3.89
C ARG A 58 4.90 16.69 2.52
N LEU A 59 4.35 16.03 1.48
CA LEU A 59 4.78 16.23 0.11
C LEU A 59 4.51 17.68 -0.34
N ALA A 60 3.32 18.21 -0.06
CA ALA A 60 2.93 19.58 -0.38
C ALA A 60 3.88 20.64 0.24
N GLU A 61 4.44 20.37 1.43
CA GLU A 61 5.45 21.23 2.07
C GLU A 61 6.82 21.22 1.37
N LEU A 62 7.11 20.16 0.62
CA LEU A 62 8.37 19.94 -0.11
C LEU A 62 8.24 20.24 -1.60
N ALA A 63 7.06 20.12 -2.20
CA ALA A 63 6.75 20.46 -3.59
C ALA A 63 5.23 20.44 -3.81
N GLU A 64 4.73 21.08 -4.88
CA GLU A 64 3.29 21.10 -5.19
C GLU A 64 2.68 19.70 -5.31
N ASP A 65 3.40 18.76 -5.94
CA ASP A 65 2.96 17.39 -6.12
C ASP A 65 4.15 16.42 -6.24
N ALA A 66 3.85 15.15 -6.55
CA ALA A 66 4.86 14.12 -6.71
C ALA A 66 5.77 14.36 -7.92
N ALA A 67 5.25 14.96 -9.00
CA ALA A 67 6.02 15.25 -10.20
C ALA A 67 7.03 16.38 -9.95
N GLY A 68 6.59 17.45 -9.30
CA GLY A 68 7.40 18.56 -8.82
C GLY A 68 8.47 18.08 -7.83
N PHE A 69 8.09 17.24 -6.86
CA PHE A 69 9.07 16.67 -5.93
C PHE A 69 10.16 15.87 -6.65
N ALA A 70 9.76 15.01 -7.60
CA ALA A 70 10.71 14.25 -8.41
C ALA A 70 11.61 15.15 -9.27
N ALA A 71 11.09 16.25 -9.82
CA ALA A 71 11.88 17.22 -10.57
C ALA A 71 12.94 17.91 -9.69
N ARG A 72 12.54 18.38 -8.49
CA ARG A 72 13.45 19.01 -7.51
C ARG A 72 14.54 18.05 -7.02
N ILE A 73 14.20 16.77 -6.79
CA ILE A 73 15.20 15.72 -6.49
C ILE A 73 16.22 15.60 -7.63
N ARG A 74 15.75 15.51 -8.89
CA ARG A 74 16.65 15.41 -10.06
C ARG A 74 17.50 16.66 -10.27
N ALA A 75 17.01 17.83 -9.87
CA ALA A 75 17.76 19.08 -9.88
C ALA A 75 18.83 19.17 -8.76
N GLY A 76 18.87 18.21 -7.83
CA GLY A 76 19.85 18.15 -6.75
C GLY A 76 19.47 18.97 -5.50
N GLU A 77 18.25 19.51 -5.43
CA GLU A 77 17.82 20.36 -4.30
C GLU A 77 17.78 19.62 -2.96
N PHE A 78 17.74 18.29 -2.99
CA PHE A 78 17.78 17.40 -1.82
C PHE A 78 19.01 16.50 -1.79
N ALA A 79 20.10 16.88 -2.46
CA ALA A 79 21.36 16.13 -2.42
C ALA A 79 21.92 16.03 -0.97
N PRO A 80 22.75 15.02 -0.66
CA PRO A 80 23.39 14.92 0.65
C PRO A 80 24.08 16.23 1.05
N GLY A 81 23.77 16.73 2.25
CA GLY A 81 24.26 18.03 2.74
C GLY A 81 23.34 19.22 2.46
N ALA A 82 22.31 19.08 1.62
CA ALA A 82 21.31 20.12 1.42
C ALA A 82 20.41 20.29 2.68
N PRO A 83 19.90 21.51 2.97
CA PRO A 83 19.16 21.81 4.20
C PRO A 83 17.95 20.91 4.50
N ARG A 84 17.30 20.37 3.46
CA ARG A 84 16.09 19.51 3.58
C ARG A 84 16.33 18.06 3.11
N HIS A 85 17.59 17.63 2.99
CA HIS A 85 17.92 16.27 2.55
C HIS A 85 17.26 15.19 3.41
N ALA A 86 17.41 15.29 4.73
CA ALA A 86 16.90 14.29 5.67
C ALA A 86 15.37 14.17 5.63
N GLU A 87 14.68 15.32 5.49
CA GLU A 87 13.22 15.40 5.40
C GLU A 87 12.72 14.72 4.12
N ALA A 88 13.31 15.04 2.97
CA ALA A 88 12.97 14.42 1.69
C ALA A 88 13.25 12.91 1.69
N ALA A 89 14.38 12.48 2.24
CA ALA A 89 14.72 11.06 2.36
C ALA A 89 13.76 10.31 3.29
N ALA A 90 13.34 10.92 4.40
CA ALA A 90 12.34 10.35 5.29
C ALA A 90 10.97 10.21 4.59
N LEU A 91 10.51 11.25 3.89
CA LEU A 91 9.25 11.20 3.15
C LEU A 91 9.25 10.08 2.11
N LEU A 92 10.30 9.95 1.29
CA LEU A 92 10.42 8.87 0.30
C LEU A 92 10.35 7.48 0.94
N ARG A 93 11.03 7.31 2.09
CA ARG A 93 11.03 6.05 2.84
C ARG A 93 9.62 5.73 3.37
N ASP A 94 8.93 6.71 3.92
CA ASP A 94 7.59 6.53 4.48
C ASP A 94 6.56 6.23 3.38
N MET A 95 6.63 6.93 2.24
CA MET A 95 5.82 6.64 1.06
C MET A 95 6.06 5.23 0.52
N ALA A 96 7.33 4.81 0.43
CA ALA A 96 7.68 3.46 0.01
C ALA A 96 7.13 2.42 1.00
N ARG A 97 7.25 2.65 2.31
CA ARG A 97 6.72 1.76 3.35
C ARG A 97 5.20 1.64 3.30
N LEU A 98 4.46 2.74 3.14
CA LEU A 98 3.01 2.72 3.00
C LEU A 98 2.58 1.91 1.78
N ARG A 99 3.25 2.08 0.63
CA ARG A 99 2.94 1.29 -0.57
C ARG A 99 3.26 -0.19 -0.37
N CYS A 100 4.39 -0.51 0.24
CA CYS A 100 4.79 -1.88 0.51
C CYS A 100 3.87 -2.56 1.53
N SER A 101 3.35 -1.86 2.53
CA SER A 101 2.42 -2.47 3.49
C SER A 101 1.15 -2.97 2.80
N VAL A 102 0.72 -2.30 1.72
CA VAL A 102 -0.43 -2.70 0.90
C VAL A 102 -0.06 -3.79 -0.10
N SER A 103 0.89 -3.55 -1.02
CA SER A 103 1.11 -4.44 -2.17
C SER A 103 2.15 -5.53 -1.95
N ALA A 104 3.13 -5.32 -1.06
CA ALA A 104 4.29 -6.19 -0.90
C ALA A 104 4.76 -6.27 0.57
N PRO A 105 3.91 -6.72 1.52
CA PRO A 105 4.22 -6.65 2.95
C PRO A 105 5.45 -7.49 3.37
N ARG A 106 5.85 -8.46 2.53
CA ARG A 106 7.09 -9.24 2.76
C ARG A 106 8.36 -8.40 2.58
N ALA A 107 8.31 -7.30 1.83
CA ALA A 107 9.45 -6.40 1.65
C ALA A 107 9.73 -5.52 2.88
N LEU A 108 8.88 -5.56 3.90
CA LEU A 108 9.02 -4.80 5.16
C LEU A 108 9.56 -5.63 6.32
N ARG A 109 9.88 -6.90 6.09
CA ARG A 109 10.35 -7.86 7.10
C ARG A 109 11.86 -8.04 7.04
#